data_AF-A0A843D9H0-F1
#
_entry.id   AF-A0A843D9H0-F1
#
_cell.length_a   1.000
_cell.length_b   1.000
_cell.length_c   1.000
_cell.angle_alpha   90.00
_cell.angle_beta   90.00
_cell.angle_gamma   90.00
#
_symmetry.space_group_name_H-M   'P 1'
#
loop_
_entity.id
_entity.type
_entity.pdbx_description
1 polymer ?
#
loop_
_entity_poly.entity_id
_entity_poly.type
_entity_poly.pdbx_seq_one_letter_code
_entity_poly.pdbx_strand_id
1 'polypeptide(L)' 'MSINQLESNLEAITRTIAQLKKDGCTDEKIFNELYEERDKILKDLNL' A
#
# COMPACT_ATOMS: atom_id res chain seq x y z
N MET A 1 6.92 -19.75 1.49
CA MET A 1 5.58 -19.17 1.24
C MET A 1 5.71 -17.66 1.19
N SER A 2 6.15 -17.09 0.07
CA SER A 2 6.47 -15.64 -0.01
C SER A 2 5.34 -14.81 -0.61
N ILE A 3 4.53 -15.41 -1.49
CA ILE A 3 3.34 -14.78 -2.11
C ILE A 3 2.37 -14.28 -1.04
N ASN A 4 2.11 -15.10 -0.01
CA ASN A 4 1.18 -14.76 1.07
C ASN A 4 1.62 -13.51 1.87
N GLN A 5 2.92 -13.22 1.91
CA GLN A 5 3.47 -12.08 2.63
C GLN A 5 3.36 -10.80 1.80
N LEU A 6 3.58 -10.89 0.48
CA LEU A 6 3.37 -9.78 -0.45
C LEU A 6 1.89 -9.37 -0.52
N GLU A 7 0.98 -10.35 -0.58
CA GLU A 7 -0.46 -10.06 -0.55
C GLU A 7 -0.90 -9.44 0.78
N SER A 8 -0.36 -9.93 1.91
CA SER A 8 -0.62 -9.32 3.23
C SER A 8 -0.11 -7.88 3.31
N ASN A 9 1.07 -7.61 2.75
CA ASN A 9 1.63 -6.26 2.68
C ASN A 9 0.79 -5.33 1.79
N LEU A 10 0.33 -5.84 0.63
CA LEU A 10 -0.55 -5.10 -0.27
C LEU A 10 -1.87 -4.72 0.42
N GLU A 11 -2.48 -5.66 1.15
CA GLU A 11 -3.69 -5.40 1.93
C GLU A 11 -3.43 -4.34 3.01
N ALA A 12 -2.34 -4.47 3.76
CA ALA A 12 -1.98 -3.54 4.83
C ALA A 12 -1.78 -2.11 4.33
N ILE A 13 -1.08 -1.94 3.21
CA ILE A 13 -0.86 -0.63 2.58
C ILE A 13 -2.19 -0.04 2.11
N THR A 14 -3.03 -0.84 1.46
CA THR A 14 -4.35 -0.41 0.97
C THR A 14 -5.25 0.05 2.11
N ARG A 15 -5.30 -0.71 3.21
CA ARG A 15 -6.05 -0.34 4.43
C ARG A 15 -5.49 0.94 5.06
N THR A 16 -4.18 1.08 5.13
CA THR A 16 -3.52 2.27 5.67
C THR A 16 -3.89 3.52 4.88
N ILE A 17 -3.83 3.46 3.54
CA ILE A 17 -4.26 4.57 2.66
C ILE A 17 -5.73 4.93 2.92
N ALA A 18 -6.61 3.93 3.01
CA ALA A 18 -8.03 4.16 3.27
C ALA A 18 -8.28 4.80 4.65
N GLN A 19 -7.58 4.33 5.67
CA GLN A 19 -7.66 4.89 7.02
C GLN A 19 -7.15 6.33 7.07
N LEU A 20 -6.00 6.62 6.45
CA LEU A 20 -5.44 7.98 6.38
C LEU A 20 -6.38 8.95 5.65
N LYS A 21 -7.00 8.52 4.55
CA LYS A 21 -8.03 9.31 3.86
C LYS A 21 -9.24 9.58 4.75
N LYS A 22 -9.67 8.57 5.52
CA LYS A 22 -10.79 8.69 6.46
C LYS A 22 -10.47 9.64 7.63
N ASP A 23 -9.22 9.63 8.10
CA ASP A 23 -8.72 10.51 9.15
C ASP A 23 -8.57 11.97 8.67
N GLY A 24 -8.71 12.24 7.37
CA GLY A 24 -8.50 13.57 6.79
C GLY A 24 -7.03 13.94 6.63
N CYS A 25 -6.13 12.96 6.71
CA CYS A 25 -4.73 13.15 6.38
C CYS A 25 -4.62 13.55 4.90
N THR A 26 -3.89 14.64 4.63
CA THR A 26 -3.67 15.18 3.29
C THR A 26 -2.18 15.28 2.95
N ASP A 27 -1.34 14.59 3.72
CA ASP A 27 0.10 14.52 3.49
C ASP A 27 0.40 13.73 2.22
N GLU A 28 0.53 14.49 1.12
CA GLU A 28 0.81 13.96 -0.21
C GLU A 28 2.08 13.12 -0.24
N LYS A 29 3.10 13.47 0.57
CA LYS A 29 4.34 12.68 0.71
C LYS A 29 4.06 11.27 1.22
N ILE A 30 3.27 11.15 2.28
CA ILE A 30 2.94 9.84 2.89
C ILE A 30 2.14 9.00 1.90
N PHE A 31 1.16 9.61 1.22
CA PHE A 31 0.41 8.90 0.19
C PHE A 31 1.30 8.47 -0.98
N ASN A 32 2.22 9.32 -1.43
CA ASN A 32 3.10 8.99 -2.54
C ASN A 32 4.01 7.81 -2.20
N GLU A 33 4.63 7.81 -1.02
CA GLU A 33 5.44 6.67 -0.56
C GLU A 33 4.62 5.37 -0.45
N LEU A 34 3.40 5.45 0.10
CA LEU A 34 2.50 4.29 0.20
C LEU A 34 2.08 3.77 -1.18
N TYR A 35 1.82 4.66 -2.15
CA TYR A 35 1.48 4.27 -3.51
C TYR A 35 2.68 3.66 -4.25
N GLU A 36 3.89 4.18 -4.06
CA GLU A 36 5.12 3.62 -4.63
C GLU A 36 5.40 2.21 -4.10
N GLU A 37 5.27 2.00 -2.78
CA GLU A 37 5.46 0.67 -2.19
C GLU A 37 4.37 -0.31 -2.67
N ARG A 38 3.11 0.13 -2.77
CA ARG A 38 2.02 -0.68 -3.35
C ARG A 38 2.34 -1.08 -4.80
N ASP A 39 2.85 -0.15 -5.60
CA ASP A 39 3.18 -0.40 -7.02
C ASP A 39 4.34 -1.40 -7.18
N LYS A 40 5.37 -1.30 -6.33
CA LYS A 40 6.45 -2.29 -6.28
C LYS A 40 5.93 -3.69 -5.95
N ILE A 41 5.04 -3.80 -4.98
CA ILE A 41 4.45 -5.09 -4.59
C ILE A 41 3.56 -5.65 -5.71
N LEU A 42 2.78 -4.82 -6.39
CA LEU A 42 1.99 -5.24 -7.56
C LEU A 42 2.89 -5.79 -8.68
N LYS A 43 3.99 -5.11 -8.98
CA LYS A 43 5.00 -5.58 -9.95
C LYS A 43 5.62 -6.92 -9.53
N ASP A 44 5.92 -7.09 -8.25
CA ASP A 44 6.49 -8.35 -7.73
C ASP A 44 5.48 -9.50 -7.77
N LEU A 45 4.20 -9.21 -7.52
CA LEU A 45 3.08 -10.14 -7.69
C LEU A 45 2.70 -10.38 -9.17
N ASN A 46 3.29 -9.62 -10.10
CA ASN A 46 3.02 -9.66 -11.53
C ASN A 46 1.52 -9.42 -11.88
N LEU A 47 0.90 -8.48 -11.15
CA LEU A 47 -0.49 -8.00 -11.28
C LEU A 47 -0.51 -6.58 -11.85
#